data_AF-A0A973CSF3-F1
#
_entry.id   AF-A0A973CSF3-F1
#
_cell.length_a   1.000
_cell.length_b   1.000
_cell.length_c   1.000
_cell.angle_alpha   90.00
_cell.angle_beta   90.00
_cell.angle_gamma   90.00
#
_symmetry.space_group_name_H-M   'P 1'
#
loop_
_entity.id
_entity.type
_entity.pdbx_description
1 polymer ?
#
loop_
_entity_poly.entity_id
_entity_poly.type
_entity_poly.pdbx_seq_one_letter_code
_entity_poly.pdbx_strand_id
1 'polypeptide(L)'
;MAIFNRILNVLIVILAGVTLFFGSKLFEQRNHVKNNRDKLAAEIVKTIDELKTTSPKDVTDKHGPLKISTKALNLQTYLADPGAYDTNMNGLSSFATHVRTQRDALSDHVIKVVDIFGLEDVEQVDLHDPALTSDEDGHFAKIQAGVKKVKVRDDHLVDKLSETIKKFRPEEDTTTIRETESYTNISDAVLEEIDSMQTFNEKYRALIRTTIKRLGGVERLHVTPEDIIATKDAAIETYKKGLDDIMNLVKQVENLKAEVADLKNQLAKKVKDLIDANAEIVKHETSIKNQKKEIDDWKKKYKDCMDPDGRGGNSNRAFDGKITKINYDFNYVVLDIGGDKKIPMHLTMTVARHQEYICQVRVTKIYKSFAVAEILPDMKKGDPIPNDRVVYLPAGS
;
A
#
# COMPACT_ATOMS: atom_id res chain seq x y z
N MET A 1 -65.45 -47.92 -19.82
CA MET A 1 -64.02 -48.29 -19.95
C MET A 1 -63.38 -47.77 -21.25
N ALA A 2 -63.86 -48.12 -22.44
CA ALA A 2 -63.20 -47.72 -23.70
C ALA A 2 -63.11 -46.19 -23.94
N ILE A 3 -64.16 -45.43 -23.61
CA ILE A 3 -64.18 -43.96 -23.75
C ILE A 3 -63.17 -43.30 -22.80
N PHE A 4 -63.06 -43.81 -21.57
CA PHE A 4 -62.10 -43.31 -20.58
C PHE A 4 -60.65 -43.51 -21.04
N ASN A 5 -60.31 -44.68 -21.59
CA ASN A 5 -58.97 -44.93 -22.14
C ASN A 5 -58.64 -44.01 -23.33
N ARG A 6 -59.61 -43.65 -24.16
CA ARG A 6 -59.39 -42.69 -25.27
C ARG A 6 -59.12 -41.28 -24.73
N ILE A 7 -59.88 -40.83 -23.74
CA ILE A 7 -59.68 -39.52 -23.11
C ILE A 7 -58.31 -39.47 -22.42
N LEU A 8 -57.94 -40.53 -21.70
CA LEU A 8 -56.63 -40.63 -21.03
C LEU A 8 -55.47 -40.56 -22.03
N ASN A 9 -55.55 -41.28 -23.15
CA ASN A 9 -54.51 -41.24 -24.18
C ASN A 9 -54.35 -39.85 -24.82
N VAL A 10 -55.45 -39.15 -25.09
CA VAL A 10 -55.41 -37.77 -25.60
C VAL A 10 -54.76 -36.84 -24.57
N LEU A 11 -55.09 -36.99 -23.29
CA LEU A 11 -54.52 -36.19 -22.22
C LEU A 11 -53.01 -36.44 -22.04
N ILE A 12 -52.55 -37.69 -22.16
CA ILE A 12 -51.12 -38.04 -22.15
C ILE A 12 -50.38 -37.38 -23.31
N VAL A 13 -50.96 -37.37 -24.52
CA VAL A 13 -50.33 -36.72 -25.70
C VAL A 13 -50.24 -35.20 -25.50
N ILE A 14 -51.27 -34.56 -24.96
CA ILE A 14 -51.25 -33.12 -24.65
C ILE A 14 -50.17 -32.82 -23.59
N LEU A 15 -50.11 -33.61 -22.52
CA LEU A 15 -49.07 -33.48 -21.48
C LEU A 15 -47.66 -33.68 -22.05
N ALA A 16 -47.47 -34.66 -22.92
CA ALA A 16 -46.19 -34.88 -23.60
C ALA A 16 -45.80 -33.67 -24.49
N GLY A 17 -46.75 -33.12 -25.24
CA GLY A 17 -46.55 -31.92 -26.05
C GLY A 17 -46.18 -30.69 -25.20
N VAL A 18 -46.88 -30.48 -24.09
CA VAL A 18 -46.59 -29.40 -23.13
C VAL A 18 -45.21 -29.58 -22.50
N THR A 19 -44.84 -30.81 -22.15
CA THR A 19 -43.53 -31.13 -21.56
C THR A 19 -42.39 -30.87 -22.56
N LEU A 20 -42.57 -31.25 -23.83
CA LEU A 20 -41.60 -30.94 -24.89
C LEU A 20 -41.45 -29.44 -25.13
N PHE A 21 -42.56 -28.69 -25.14
CA PHE A 21 -42.54 -27.24 -25.28
C PHE A 21 -41.80 -26.55 -24.13
N PHE A 22 -42.12 -26.92 -22.88
CA PHE A 22 -41.40 -26.39 -21.71
C PHE A 22 -39.93 -26.83 -21.70
N GLY A 23 -39.63 -28.07 -22.11
CA GLY A 23 -38.26 -28.55 -22.26
C GLY A 23 -37.45 -27.72 -23.24
N SER A 24 -38.00 -27.41 -24.42
CA SER A 24 -37.37 -26.54 -25.42
C SER A 24 -37.14 -25.13 -24.87
N LYS A 25 -38.16 -24.52 -24.24
CA LYS A 25 -38.07 -23.18 -23.69
C LYS A 25 -37.06 -23.08 -22.52
N LEU A 26 -37.00 -24.10 -21.67
CA LEU A 26 -36.01 -24.16 -20.58
C LEU A 26 -34.59 -24.37 -21.14
N PHE A 27 -34.43 -25.14 -22.22
CA PHE A 27 -33.14 -25.31 -22.88
C PHE A 27 -32.64 -23.99 -23.51
N GLU A 28 -33.51 -23.26 -24.20
CA GLU A 28 -33.21 -21.91 -24.72
C GLU A 28 -32.82 -20.95 -23.59
N GLN A 29 -33.62 -20.89 -22.51
CA GLN A 29 -33.30 -20.05 -21.35
C GLN A 29 -31.96 -20.43 -20.71
N ARG A 30 -31.67 -21.72 -20.58
CA ARG A 30 -30.39 -22.20 -20.07
C ARG A 30 -29.23 -21.76 -20.95
N ASN A 31 -29.38 -21.82 -22.28
CA ASN A 31 -28.36 -21.35 -23.21
C ASN A 31 -28.16 -19.83 -23.12
N HIS A 32 -29.23 -19.05 -22.98
CA HIS A 32 -29.13 -17.60 -22.76
C HIS A 32 -28.38 -17.25 -21.46
N VAL A 33 -28.71 -17.93 -20.35
CA VAL A 33 -28.01 -17.73 -19.07
C VAL A 33 -26.53 -18.12 -19.16
N LYS A 34 -26.23 -19.25 -19.84
CA LYS A 34 -24.85 -19.69 -20.05
C LYS A 34 -24.06 -18.67 -20.87
N ASN A 35 -24.58 -18.25 -22.02
CA ASN A 35 -23.93 -17.27 -22.89
C ASN A 35 -23.74 -15.92 -22.18
N ASN A 36 -24.72 -15.47 -21.39
CA ASN A 36 -24.59 -14.24 -20.62
C ASN A 36 -23.50 -14.35 -19.54
N ARG A 37 -23.41 -15.49 -18.85
CA ARG A 37 -22.36 -15.75 -17.85
C ARG A 37 -20.97 -15.75 -18.49
N ASP A 38 -20.83 -16.38 -19.65
CA ASP A 38 -19.54 -16.47 -20.34
C ASP A 38 -19.12 -15.09 -20.87
N LYS A 39 -20.06 -14.28 -21.40
CA LYS A 39 -19.82 -12.86 -21.77
C LYS A 39 -19.41 -12.00 -20.58
N LEU A 40 -20.15 -12.09 -19.46
CA LEU A 40 -19.84 -11.34 -18.24
C LEU A 40 -18.45 -11.72 -17.71
N ALA A 41 -18.12 -13.01 -17.69
CA ALA A 41 -16.80 -13.47 -17.27
C ALA A 41 -15.69 -12.92 -18.18
N ALA A 42 -15.89 -12.95 -19.50
CA ALA A 42 -14.94 -12.41 -20.46
C ALA A 42 -14.72 -10.90 -20.27
N GLU A 43 -15.79 -10.11 -20.09
CA GLU A 43 -15.65 -8.67 -19.89
C GLU A 43 -15.04 -8.34 -18.52
N ILE A 44 -15.34 -9.12 -17.46
CA ILE A 44 -14.66 -8.96 -16.16
C ILE A 44 -13.16 -9.20 -16.31
N VAL A 45 -12.74 -10.26 -17.00
CA VAL A 45 -11.32 -10.54 -17.26
C VAL A 45 -10.67 -9.39 -18.02
N LYS A 46 -11.32 -8.94 -19.10
CA LYS A 46 -10.85 -7.79 -19.90
C LYS A 46 -10.73 -6.50 -19.06
N THR A 47 -11.72 -6.22 -18.22
CA THR A 47 -11.72 -5.07 -17.30
C THR A 47 -10.55 -5.17 -16.31
N ILE A 48 -10.28 -6.36 -15.77
CA ILE A 48 -9.13 -6.61 -14.88
C ILE A 48 -7.81 -6.41 -15.63
N ASP A 49 -7.68 -6.90 -16.86
CA ASP A 49 -6.47 -6.76 -17.67
C ASP A 49 -6.20 -5.28 -18.04
N GLU A 50 -7.25 -4.52 -18.33
CA GLU A 50 -7.16 -3.08 -18.56
C GLU A 50 -6.74 -2.30 -17.31
N LEU A 51 -7.15 -2.73 -16.11
CA LEU A 51 -6.71 -2.13 -14.84
C LEU A 51 -5.25 -2.47 -14.48
N LYS A 52 -4.76 -3.65 -14.89
CA LYS A 52 -3.40 -4.14 -14.60
C LYS A 52 -2.32 -3.55 -15.50
N THR A 53 -2.65 -3.23 -16.75
CA THR A 53 -1.66 -2.71 -17.71
C THR A 53 -1.33 -1.24 -17.41
N THR A 54 -0.05 -0.86 -17.37
CA THR A 54 0.39 0.54 -17.23
C THR A 54 -0.05 1.36 -18.45
N SER A 55 -0.62 2.56 -18.26
CA SER A 55 -1.11 3.37 -19.38
C SER A 55 0.03 3.84 -20.28
N PRO A 56 -0.18 3.93 -21.61
CA PRO A 56 0.67 4.77 -22.44
C PRO A 56 0.59 6.24 -21.95
N LYS A 57 1.74 6.91 -21.92
CA LYS A 57 1.95 8.27 -21.35
C LYS A 57 1.16 9.42 -22.03
N ASP A 58 0.37 9.15 -23.07
CA ASP A 58 -0.18 10.18 -23.96
C ASP A 58 -1.72 10.39 -23.87
N VAL A 59 -2.40 9.92 -22.81
CA VAL A 59 -3.86 10.05 -22.72
C VAL A 59 -4.26 11.29 -21.89
N THR A 60 -4.02 12.48 -22.44
CA THR A 60 -4.60 13.73 -21.92
C THR A 60 -5.87 14.10 -22.70
N ASP A 61 -6.97 14.32 -21.96
CA ASP A 61 -8.05 15.29 -22.25
C ASP A 61 -9.36 14.90 -22.98
N LYS A 62 -9.77 13.62 -23.15
CA LYS A 62 -11.01 13.34 -23.92
C LYS A 62 -12.15 12.55 -23.28
N HIS A 63 -12.08 12.18 -22.01
CA HIS A 63 -13.14 11.35 -21.42
C HIS A 63 -13.93 12.13 -20.37
N GLY A 64 -15.13 12.58 -20.76
CA GLY A 64 -16.13 13.10 -19.82
C GLY A 64 -16.61 12.02 -18.85
N PRO A 65 -17.37 12.38 -17.79
CA PRO A 65 -17.77 11.44 -16.75
C PRO A 65 -18.64 10.31 -17.32
N LEU A 66 -18.10 9.10 -17.32
CA LEU A 66 -18.82 7.88 -17.70
C LEU A 66 -19.87 7.56 -16.63
N LYS A 67 -21.15 7.73 -16.97
CA LYS A 67 -22.29 7.31 -16.12
C LYS A 67 -22.56 5.82 -16.34
N ILE A 68 -21.91 4.95 -15.56
CA ILE A 68 -22.33 3.54 -15.47
C ILE A 68 -23.35 3.43 -14.34
N SER A 69 -24.61 3.19 -14.69
CA SER A 69 -25.64 2.85 -13.70
C SER A 69 -25.49 1.36 -13.34
N THR A 70 -25.15 1.07 -12.08
CA THR A 70 -25.04 -0.31 -11.56
C THR A 70 -26.34 -1.12 -11.68
N LYS A 71 -27.48 -0.46 -11.89
CA LYS A 71 -28.76 -1.12 -12.21
C LYS A 71 -28.80 -1.79 -13.59
N ALA A 72 -27.82 -1.51 -14.47
CA ALA A 72 -27.86 -1.91 -15.87
C ALA A 72 -27.29 -3.32 -16.16
N LEU A 73 -26.59 -3.95 -15.21
CA LEU A 73 -25.87 -5.22 -15.40
C LEU A 73 -26.50 -6.37 -14.60
N ASN A 74 -27.79 -6.64 -14.81
CA ASN A 74 -28.44 -7.80 -14.21
C ASN A 74 -29.15 -8.64 -15.29
N LEU A 75 -29.47 -9.89 -14.95
CA LEU A 75 -30.12 -10.82 -15.88
C LEU A 75 -31.46 -10.30 -16.41
N GLN A 76 -32.20 -9.54 -15.58
CA GLN A 76 -33.48 -8.97 -15.98
C GLN A 76 -33.31 -7.90 -17.06
N THR A 77 -32.26 -7.09 -16.98
CA THR A 77 -31.91 -6.11 -18.02
C THR A 77 -31.46 -6.81 -19.32
N TYR A 78 -30.68 -7.88 -19.23
CA TYR A 78 -30.28 -8.67 -20.41
C TYR A 78 -31.49 -9.32 -21.11
N LEU A 79 -32.43 -9.87 -20.33
CA LEU A 79 -33.65 -10.47 -20.89
C LEU A 79 -34.61 -9.43 -21.48
N ALA A 80 -34.61 -8.19 -20.96
CA ALA A 80 -35.45 -7.10 -21.43
C ALA A 80 -34.86 -6.40 -22.68
N ASP A 81 -33.55 -6.13 -22.69
CA ASP A 81 -32.83 -5.47 -23.78
C ASP A 81 -31.37 -5.94 -23.86
N PRO A 82 -31.09 -6.99 -24.67
CA PRO A 82 -29.73 -7.50 -24.86
C PRO A 82 -28.76 -6.45 -25.43
N GLY A 83 -29.24 -5.51 -26.26
CA GLY A 83 -28.41 -4.50 -26.90
C GLY A 83 -27.95 -3.42 -25.92
N ALA A 84 -28.86 -2.96 -25.05
CA ALA A 84 -28.49 -2.06 -23.95
C ALA A 84 -27.55 -2.76 -22.96
N TYR A 85 -27.78 -4.05 -22.68
CA TYR A 85 -26.88 -4.81 -21.81
C TYR A 85 -25.45 -4.91 -22.39
N ASP A 86 -25.31 -5.31 -23.65
CA ASP A 86 -24.01 -5.39 -24.33
C ASP A 86 -23.32 -4.00 -24.38
N THR A 87 -24.08 -2.91 -24.59
CA THR A 87 -23.55 -1.54 -24.55
C THR A 87 -23.01 -1.17 -23.16
N ASN A 88 -23.75 -1.48 -22.10
CA ASN A 88 -23.31 -1.24 -20.73
C ASN A 88 -22.12 -2.13 -20.34
N MET A 89 -22.09 -3.37 -20.84
CA MET A 89 -20.99 -4.32 -20.65
C MET A 89 -19.70 -3.77 -21.27
N ASN A 90 -19.74 -3.34 -22.53
CA ASN A 90 -18.59 -2.72 -23.19
C ASN A 90 -18.16 -1.39 -22.51
N GLY A 91 -19.09 -0.72 -21.83
CA GLY A 91 -18.80 0.44 -21.00
C GLY A 91 -17.89 0.18 -19.80
N LEU A 92 -17.88 -1.04 -19.24
CA LEU A 92 -17.01 -1.39 -18.09
C LEU A 92 -15.53 -1.28 -18.42
N SER A 93 -15.11 -1.84 -19.56
CA SER A 93 -13.75 -1.72 -20.08
C SER A 93 -13.40 -0.24 -20.31
N SER A 94 -14.28 0.51 -20.95
CA SER A 94 -14.07 1.96 -21.15
C SER A 94 -13.91 2.72 -19.83
N PHE A 95 -14.66 2.34 -18.79
CA PHE A 95 -14.54 2.91 -17.46
C PHE A 95 -13.26 2.48 -16.74
N ALA A 96 -12.85 1.21 -16.82
CA ALA A 96 -11.57 0.75 -16.30
C ALA A 96 -10.39 1.52 -16.93
N THR A 97 -10.44 1.69 -18.26
CA THR A 97 -9.48 2.53 -18.98
C THR A 97 -9.48 3.97 -18.45
N HIS A 98 -10.66 4.56 -18.23
CA HIS A 98 -10.77 5.92 -17.68
C HIS A 98 -10.20 6.06 -16.26
N VAL A 99 -10.56 5.13 -15.36
CA VAL A 99 -10.03 5.09 -13.98
C VAL A 99 -8.51 4.93 -13.99
N ARG A 100 -7.98 4.07 -14.85
CA ARG A 100 -6.55 3.91 -15.03
C ARG A 100 -5.88 5.21 -15.49
N THR A 101 -6.42 5.87 -16.52
CA THR A 101 -5.86 7.14 -17.01
C THR A 101 -5.85 8.21 -15.90
N GLN A 102 -6.91 8.30 -15.10
CA GLN A 102 -6.95 9.23 -13.97
C GLN A 102 -5.91 8.89 -12.90
N ARG A 103 -5.72 7.61 -12.58
CA ARG A 103 -4.68 7.14 -11.66
C ARG A 103 -3.29 7.53 -12.17
N ASP A 104 -2.98 7.21 -13.42
CA ASP A 104 -1.65 7.45 -13.98
C ASP A 104 -1.36 8.95 -14.10
N ALA A 105 -2.37 9.76 -14.47
CA ALA A 105 -2.26 11.21 -14.44
C ALA A 105 -1.99 11.73 -13.03
N LEU A 106 -2.66 11.20 -12.01
CA LEU A 106 -2.39 11.56 -10.61
C LEU A 106 -0.95 11.20 -10.21
N SER A 107 -0.49 10.00 -10.59
CA SER A 107 0.89 9.56 -10.36
C SER A 107 1.91 10.49 -11.01
N ASP A 108 1.69 10.92 -12.26
CA ASP A 108 2.55 11.90 -12.93
C ASP A 108 2.60 13.25 -12.19
N HIS A 109 1.47 13.72 -11.66
CA HIS A 109 1.44 14.95 -10.86
C HIS A 109 2.19 14.78 -9.54
N VAL A 110 2.08 13.62 -8.90
CA VAL A 110 2.82 13.29 -7.67
C VAL A 110 4.32 13.21 -7.96
N ILE A 111 4.74 12.63 -9.08
CA ILE A 111 6.15 12.60 -9.51
C ILE A 111 6.67 14.02 -9.71
N LYS A 112 5.92 14.89 -10.39
CA LYS A 112 6.29 16.31 -10.54
C LYS A 112 6.46 17.00 -9.19
N VAL A 113 5.59 16.71 -8.23
CA VAL A 113 5.68 17.24 -6.86
C VAL A 113 6.94 16.72 -6.16
N VAL A 114 7.26 15.43 -6.29
CA VAL A 114 8.50 14.81 -5.78
C VAL A 114 9.73 15.48 -6.38
N ASP A 115 9.74 15.72 -7.68
CA ASP A 115 10.83 16.40 -8.40
C ASP A 115 10.99 17.86 -7.98
N ILE A 116 9.89 18.63 -7.89
CA ILE A 116 9.89 20.02 -7.42
C ILE A 116 10.48 20.12 -6.01
N PHE A 117 10.20 19.13 -5.17
CA PHE A 117 10.65 19.11 -3.77
C PHE A 117 11.97 18.35 -3.55
N GLY A 118 12.61 17.84 -4.60
CA GLY A 118 13.91 17.16 -4.53
C GLY A 118 13.89 15.92 -3.63
N LEU A 119 12.79 15.16 -3.64
CA LEU A 119 12.65 13.94 -2.84
C LEU A 119 13.28 12.75 -3.60
N GLU A 120 14.62 12.67 -3.59
CA GLU A 120 15.40 11.67 -4.33
C GLU A 120 15.12 10.20 -3.92
N ASP A 121 14.51 9.98 -2.76
CA ASP A 121 14.24 8.64 -2.17
C ASP A 121 12.90 8.01 -2.63
N VAL A 122 12.15 8.64 -3.54
CA VAL A 122 10.88 8.09 -4.07
C VAL A 122 11.15 7.55 -5.47
N GLU A 123 11.27 6.22 -5.60
CA GLU A 123 11.41 5.57 -6.92
C GLU A 123 10.18 5.90 -7.79
N GLN A 124 10.39 6.65 -8.87
CA GLN A 124 9.33 7.11 -9.78
C GLN A 124 8.57 5.95 -10.46
N VAL A 125 9.20 4.77 -10.55
CA VAL A 125 8.65 3.60 -11.25
C VAL A 125 7.46 2.98 -10.48
N ASP A 126 7.45 3.10 -9.15
CA ASP A 126 6.45 2.45 -8.32
C ASP A 126 5.10 3.16 -8.36
N LEU A 127 5.04 4.48 -8.50
CA LEU A 127 3.79 5.23 -8.39
C LEU A 127 2.73 4.92 -9.47
N HIS A 128 3.12 4.26 -10.57
CA HIS A 128 2.19 3.79 -11.60
C HIS A 128 1.67 2.37 -11.35
N ASP A 129 2.21 1.64 -10.38
CA ASP A 129 1.84 0.26 -10.11
C ASP A 129 0.47 0.19 -9.39
N PRO A 130 -0.56 -0.43 -10.00
CA PRO A 130 -1.82 -0.72 -9.30
C PRO A 130 -1.66 -1.53 -8.01
N ALA A 131 -0.55 -2.24 -7.82
CA ALA A 131 -0.27 -3.03 -6.62
C ALA A 131 0.08 -2.17 -5.40
N LEU A 132 0.31 -0.86 -5.55
CA LEU A 132 0.49 0.10 -4.44
C LEU A 132 -0.81 0.40 -3.67
N THR A 133 -1.54 -0.65 -3.32
CA THR A 133 -2.80 -0.59 -2.55
C THR A 133 -2.58 -0.46 -1.05
N SER A 134 -1.34 -0.58 -0.59
CA SER A 134 -0.96 -0.49 0.81
C SER A 134 0.31 0.32 0.94
N ASP A 135 0.35 1.24 1.91
CA ASP A 135 1.55 1.99 2.31
C ASP A 135 2.61 1.09 2.99
N GLU A 136 2.66 -0.20 2.62
CA GLU A 136 3.59 -1.19 3.17
C GLU A 136 5.05 -0.73 3.02
N ASP A 137 5.35 -0.04 1.91
CA ASP A 137 6.68 0.53 1.63
C ASP A 137 6.83 2.00 2.04
N GLY A 138 5.78 2.59 2.64
CA GLY A 138 5.81 3.92 3.25
C GLY A 138 5.93 5.10 2.26
N HIS A 139 5.67 4.92 0.97
CA HIS A 139 5.86 5.97 -0.04
C HIS A 139 5.00 7.21 0.24
N PHE A 140 3.75 7.05 0.66
CA PHE A 140 2.89 8.19 1.00
C PHE A 140 3.40 8.89 2.26
N ALA A 141 3.86 8.12 3.25
CA ALA A 141 4.49 8.68 4.44
C ALA A 141 5.78 9.46 4.10
N LYS A 142 6.60 8.97 3.16
CA LYS A 142 7.83 9.66 2.67
C LYS A 142 7.49 10.95 1.95
N ILE A 143 6.52 10.94 1.02
CA ILE A 143 6.06 12.15 0.31
C ILE A 143 5.51 13.16 1.32
N GLN A 144 4.65 12.72 2.25
CA GLN A 144 4.10 13.59 3.29
C GLN A 144 5.19 14.18 4.20
N ALA A 145 6.19 13.38 4.58
CA ALA A 145 7.33 13.84 5.36
C ALA A 145 8.19 14.85 4.58
N GLY A 146 8.40 14.61 3.27
CA GLY A 146 9.09 15.53 2.37
C GLY A 146 8.40 16.88 2.26
N VAL A 147 7.09 16.88 1.98
CA VAL A 147 6.26 18.10 1.91
C VAL A 147 6.29 18.85 3.25
N LYS A 148 6.22 18.14 4.39
CA LYS A 148 6.36 18.75 5.72
C LYS A 148 7.72 19.42 5.91
N LYS A 149 8.82 18.77 5.50
CA LYS A 149 10.17 19.36 5.59
C LYS A 149 10.30 20.62 4.76
N VAL A 150 9.75 20.64 3.54
CA VAL A 150 9.76 21.84 2.69
C VAL A 150 8.95 22.97 3.32
N LYS A 151 7.75 22.68 3.83
CA LYS A 151 6.97 23.66 4.57
C LYS A 151 7.74 24.26 5.74
N VAL A 152 8.40 23.43 6.55
CA VAL A 152 9.24 23.90 7.67
C VAL A 152 10.40 24.78 7.20
N ARG A 153 11.05 24.41 6.09
CA ARG A 153 12.12 25.23 5.48
C ARG A 153 11.59 26.58 5.01
N ASP A 154 10.46 26.58 4.32
CA ASP A 154 9.87 27.80 3.77
C ASP A 154 9.37 28.72 4.89
N ASP A 155 8.75 28.17 5.93
CA ASP A 155 8.39 28.90 7.16
C ASP A 155 9.63 29.56 7.79
N HIS A 156 10.75 28.82 7.89
CA HIS A 156 12.01 29.36 8.41
C HIS A 156 12.59 30.49 7.54
N LEU A 157 12.53 30.37 6.21
CA LEU A 157 12.98 31.43 5.30
C LEU A 157 12.11 32.68 5.44
N VAL A 158 10.79 32.52 5.54
CA VAL A 158 9.84 33.61 5.78
C VAL A 158 10.12 34.30 7.11
N ASP A 159 10.40 33.55 8.16
CA ASP A 159 10.73 34.10 9.47
C ASP A 159 12.04 34.90 9.43
N LYS A 160 13.09 34.38 8.76
CA LYS A 160 14.35 35.10 8.59
C LYS A 160 14.23 36.35 7.74
N LEU A 161 13.40 36.31 6.70
CA LEU A 161 13.12 37.47 5.87
C LEU A 161 12.35 38.54 6.68
N SER A 162 11.34 38.12 7.45
CA SER A 162 10.58 38.99 8.33
C SER A 162 11.47 39.64 9.40
N GLU A 163 12.37 38.89 10.03
CA GLU A 163 13.37 39.42 10.96
C GLU A 163 14.28 40.46 10.29
N THR A 164 14.68 40.21 9.04
CA THR A 164 15.56 41.11 8.29
C THR A 164 14.84 42.41 7.96
N ILE A 165 13.61 42.34 7.44
CA ILE A 165 12.78 43.51 7.14
C ILE A 165 12.57 44.35 8.41
N LYS A 166 12.23 43.72 9.55
CA LYS A 166 12.04 44.43 10.82
C LYS A 166 13.29 45.16 11.33
N LYS A 167 14.50 44.70 10.99
CA LYS A 167 15.74 45.40 11.35
C LYS A 167 15.90 46.71 10.57
N PHE A 168 15.39 46.78 9.35
CA PHE A 168 15.42 47.98 8.51
C PHE A 168 14.18 48.86 8.70
N ARG A 169 13.01 48.25 8.91
CA ARG A 169 11.71 48.91 9.08
C ARG A 169 10.93 48.28 10.23
N PRO A 170 11.12 48.77 11.47
CA PRO A 170 10.49 48.19 12.65
C PRO A 170 8.95 48.19 12.64
N GLU A 171 8.35 49.09 11.86
CA GLU A 171 6.88 49.27 11.79
C GLU A 171 6.21 48.49 10.65
N GLU A 172 6.97 47.79 9.80
CA GLU A 172 6.43 47.04 8.67
C GLU A 172 5.70 45.77 9.15
N ASP A 173 4.45 45.58 8.71
CA ASP A 173 3.66 44.38 9.04
C ASP A 173 4.09 43.19 8.19
N THR A 174 4.94 42.34 8.79
CA THR A 174 5.46 41.14 8.14
C THR A 174 4.49 39.95 8.15
N THR A 175 3.26 40.09 8.68
CA THR A 175 2.31 38.97 8.73
C THR A 175 1.76 38.59 7.35
N THR A 176 1.65 39.58 6.45
CA THR A 176 1.24 39.43 5.04
C THR A 176 2.25 38.64 4.19
N ILE A 177 3.47 38.41 4.69
CA ILE A 177 4.52 37.66 4.00
C ILE A 177 4.16 36.17 3.91
N ARG A 178 3.34 35.65 4.82
CA ARG A 178 2.92 34.24 4.85
C ARG A 178 1.79 33.91 3.87
N GLU A 179 1.17 34.90 3.22
CA GLU A 179 0.06 34.68 2.30
C GLU A 179 0.59 34.38 0.88
N THR A 180 0.13 33.26 0.31
CA THR A 180 0.70 32.55 -0.87
C THR A 180 0.79 33.37 -2.16
N GLU A 181 0.13 34.52 -2.26
CA GLU A 181 0.21 35.43 -3.42
C GLU A 181 1.30 36.51 -3.28
N SER A 182 2.02 36.54 -2.15
CA SER A 182 2.90 37.67 -1.78
C SER A 182 4.37 37.50 -2.23
N TYR A 183 4.83 36.30 -2.60
CA TYR A 183 6.25 36.04 -2.87
C TYR A 183 6.86 36.90 -3.99
N THR A 184 6.10 37.20 -5.04
CA THR A 184 6.54 38.12 -6.12
C THR A 184 6.66 39.55 -5.60
N ASN A 185 5.67 40.02 -4.84
CA ASN A 185 5.63 41.39 -4.31
C ASN A 185 6.76 41.64 -3.30
N ILE A 186 7.14 40.61 -2.53
CA ILE A 186 8.25 40.71 -1.56
C ILE A 186 9.60 40.76 -2.27
N SER A 187 9.78 39.99 -3.35
CA SER A 187 11.02 40.04 -4.14
C SER A 187 11.22 41.45 -4.72
N ASP A 188 10.14 42.03 -5.23
CA ASP A 188 10.15 43.36 -5.82
C ASP A 188 10.41 44.43 -4.75
N ALA A 189 9.78 44.33 -3.57
CA ALA A 189 10.03 45.26 -2.45
C ALA A 189 11.48 45.18 -1.92
N VAL A 190 12.07 43.99 -1.86
CA VAL A 190 13.47 43.81 -1.47
C VAL A 190 14.42 44.36 -2.53
N LEU A 191 14.13 44.13 -3.81
CA LEU A 191 14.92 44.68 -4.92
C LEU A 191 14.84 46.21 -4.96
N GLU A 192 13.66 46.79 -4.76
CA GLU A 192 13.45 48.24 -4.69
C GLU A 192 14.21 48.87 -3.51
N GLU A 193 14.30 48.17 -2.38
CA GLU A 193 15.10 48.61 -1.22
C GLU A 193 16.62 48.50 -1.47
N ILE A 194 17.08 47.45 -2.17
CA ILE A 194 18.49 47.35 -2.60
C ILE A 194 18.85 48.53 -3.51
N ASP A 195 17.97 48.88 -4.45
CA ASP A 195 18.15 50.04 -5.34
C ASP A 195 18.11 51.37 -4.58
N SER A 196 17.24 51.50 -3.57
CA SER A 196 17.18 52.69 -2.70
C SER A 196 18.49 52.86 -1.90
N MET A 197 19.05 51.77 -1.37
CA MET A 197 20.34 51.75 -0.66
C MET A 197 21.51 52.08 -1.58
N GLN A 198 21.51 51.57 -2.80
CA GLN A 198 22.52 51.92 -3.80
C GLN A 198 22.46 53.42 -4.12
N THR A 199 21.26 53.95 -4.35
CA THR A 199 21.02 55.37 -4.61
C THR A 199 21.45 56.25 -3.43
N PHE A 200 21.16 55.83 -2.20
CA PHE A 200 21.60 56.52 -0.99
C PHE A 200 23.13 56.52 -0.89
N ASN A 201 23.78 55.39 -1.11
CA ASN A 201 25.25 55.28 -1.13
C ASN A 201 25.88 56.16 -2.21
N GLU A 202 25.28 56.26 -3.39
CA GLU A 202 25.74 57.16 -4.44
C GLU A 202 25.60 58.62 -4.06
N LYS A 203 24.46 59.02 -3.48
CA LYS A 203 24.25 60.38 -2.94
C LYS A 203 25.26 60.68 -1.83
N TYR A 204 25.54 59.73 -0.94
CA TYR A 204 26.51 59.88 0.14
C TYR A 204 27.94 60.01 -0.41
N ARG A 205 28.32 59.19 -1.40
CA ARG A 205 29.60 59.31 -2.13
C ARG A 205 29.71 60.65 -2.87
N ALA A 206 28.63 61.12 -3.49
CA ALA A 206 28.58 62.43 -4.15
C ALA A 206 28.74 63.57 -3.13
N LEU A 207 28.09 63.46 -1.97
CA LEU A 207 28.23 64.41 -0.88
C LEU A 207 29.69 64.44 -0.38
N ILE A 208 30.29 63.28 -0.12
CA ILE A 208 31.71 63.16 0.26
C ILE A 208 32.62 63.80 -0.80
N ARG A 209 32.41 63.52 -2.09
CA ARG A 209 33.19 64.16 -3.18
C ARG A 209 33.01 65.68 -3.22
N THR A 210 31.80 66.16 -2.97
CA THR A 210 31.48 67.59 -2.95
C THR A 210 32.09 68.28 -1.73
N THR A 211 32.06 67.62 -0.57
CA THR A 211 32.71 68.05 0.66
C THR A 211 34.23 68.05 0.51
N ILE A 212 34.83 67.03 -0.12
CA ILE A 212 36.26 66.99 -0.46
C ILE A 212 36.62 68.14 -1.42
N LYS A 213 35.79 68.43 -2.44
CA LYS A 213 36.00 69.57 -3.36
C LYS A 213 35.86 70.93 -2.66
N ARG A 214 34.93 71.07 -1.71
CA ARG A 214 34.76 72.30 -0.91
C ARG A 214 35.89 72.46 0.11
N LEU A 215 36.34 71.38 0.74
CA LEU A 215 37.51 71.39 1.64
C LEU A 215 38.82 71.62 0.88
N GLY A 216 38.89 71.25 -0.39
CA GLY A 216 39.99 71.60 -1.30
C GLY A 216 39.94 73.05 -1.84
N GLY A 217 38.96 73.87 -1.44
CA GLY A 217 38.75 75.19 -2.03
C GLY A 217 38.10 76.27 -1.16
N VAL A 218 37.98 76.10 0.16
CA VAL A 218 37.38 77.14 1.03
C VAL A 218 38.40 77.73 2.00
N GLU A 219 38.70 79.00 1.76
CA GLU A 219 39.17 79.96 2.74
C GLU A 219 38.28 79.97 3.99
N ARG A 220 38.89 79.66 5.13
CA ARG A 220 38.59 80.11 6.51
C ARG A 220 37.12 80.33 6.87
N LEU A 221 36.43 79.25 7.22
CA LEU A 221 35.47 79.29 8.33
C LEU A 221 36.25 79.20 9.64
N HIS A 222 36.06 80.17 10.54
CA HIS A 222 36.60 80.14 11.89
C HIS A 222 35.93 79.00 12.67
N VAL A 223 36.51 77.81 12.55
CA VAL A 223 36.34 76.71 13.49
C VAL A 223 37.62 76.71 14.33
N THR A 224 37.49 76.79 15.65
CA THR A 224 38.66 76.78 16.53
C THR A 224 39.38 75.43 16.40
N PRO A 225 40.73 75.38 16.49
CA PRO A 225 41.47 74.13 16.40
C PRO A 225 40.97 73.05 17.38
N GLU A 226 40.50 73.44 18.58
CA GLU A 226 39.97 72.50 19.57
C GLU A 226 38.70 71.78 19.10
N ASP A 227 37.77 72.46 18.43
CA ASP A 227 36.51 71.85 17.96
C ASP A 227 36.71 70.85 16.81
N ILE A 228 37.71 71.11 15.93
CA ILE A 228 38.09 70.21 14.83
C ILE A 228 38.80 68.96 15.37
N ILE A 229 39.63 69.10 16.40
CA ILE A 229 40.36 67.98 17.01
C ILE A 229 39.38 67.07 17.76
N ALA A 230 38.45 67.62 18.56
CA ALA A 230 37.46 66.83 19.28
C ALA A 230 36.50 66.06 18.35
N THR A 231 36.06 66.65 17.24
CA THR A 231 35.21 65.97 16.25
C THR A 231 35.97 64.95 15.40
N LYS A 232 37.26 65.18 15.11
CA LYS A 232 38.13 64.18 14.47
C LYS A 232 38.37 62.98 15.36
N ASP A 233 38.66 63.18 16.64
CA ASP A 233 38.93 62.07 17.57
C ASP A 233 37.68 61.21 17.79
N ALA A 234 36.50 61.83 17.91
CA ALA A 234 35.23 61.11 17.97
C ALA A 234 34.92 60.32 16.68
N ALA A 235 35.20 60.89 15.51
CA ALA A 235 35.04 60.20 14.24
C ALA A 235 36.03 59.03 14.10
N ILE A 236 37.29 59.22 14.50
CA ILE A 236 38.32 58.18 14.51
C ILE A 236 37.92 57.03 15.42
N GLU A 237 37.40 57.29 16.62
CA GLU A 237 36.90 56.23 17.51
C GLU A 237 35.69 55.49 16.92
N THR A 238 34.77 56.21 16.29
CA THR A 238 33.62 55.57 15.61
C THR A 238 34.08 54.67 14.46
N TYR A 239 35.08 55.11 13.67
CA TYR A 239 35.65 54.31 12.60
C TYR A 239 36.42 53.10 13.12
N LYS A 240 37.20 53.24 14.21
CA LYS A 240 37.87 52.10 14.85
C LYS A 240 36.87 51.06 15.32
N LYS A 241 35.79 51.47 15.99
CA LYS A 241 34.73 50.57 16.43
C LYS A 241 34.06 49.85 15.25
N GLY A 242 33.73 50.58 14.18
CA GLY A 242 33.19 49.97 12.96
C GLY A 242 34.16 48.98 12.30
N LEU A 243 35.47 49.25 12.37
CA LEU A 243 36.50 48.36 11.84
C LEU A 243 36.65 47.09 12.70
N ASP A 244 36.56 47.22 14.03
CA ASP A 244 36.53 46.08 14.95
C ASP A 244 35.28 45.21 14.75
N ASP A 245 34.11 45.82 14.53
CA ASP A 245 32.86 45.11 14.22
C ASP A 245 32.98 44.35 12.89
N ILE A 246 33.57 44.97 11.85
CA ILE A 246 33.85 44.31 10.58
C ILE A 246 34.83 43.14 10.77
N MET A 247 35.91 43.32 11.53
CA MET A 247 36.87 42.23 11.80
C MET A 247 36.21 41.08 12.56
N ASN A 248 35.29 41.35 13.48
CA ASN A 248 34.53 40.31 14.18
C ASN A 248 33.56 39.58 13.24
N LEU A 249 32.87 40.29 12.35
CA LEU A 249 32.01 39.67 11.33
C LEU A 249 32.82 38.80 10.36
N VAL A 250 34.00 39.26 9.94
CA VAL A 250 34.90 38.47 9.08
C VAL A 250 35.29 37.16 9.77
N LYS A 251 35.66 37.19 11.06
CA LYS A 251 35.94 35.97 11.84
C LYS A 251 34.73 35.03 11.92
N GLN A 252 33.52 35.57 12.11
CA GLN A 252 32.30 34.75 12.14
C GLN A 252 32.04 34.09 10.78
N VAL A 253 32.25 34.80 9.67
CA VAL A 253 32.12 34.24 8.31
C VAL A 253 33.16 33.14 8.06
N GLU A 254 34.39 33.30 8.53
CA GLU A 254 35.42 32.26 8.44
C GLU A 254 35.04 31.00 9.24
N ASN A 255 34.52 31.18 10.47
CA ASN A 255 34.03 30.07 11.29
C ASN A 255 32.84 29.34 10.63
N LEU A 256 31.86 30.08 10.10
CA LEU A 256 30.72 29.49 9.39
C LEU A 256 31.16 28.74 8.13
N LYS A 257 32.16 29.25 7.40
CA LYS A 257 32.75 28.52 6.26
C LYS A 257 33.39 27.21 6.70
N ALA A 258 34.07 27.19 7.84
CA ALA A 258 34.65 25.97 8.41
C ALA A 258 33.55 24.97 8.83
N GLU A 259 32.48 25.43 9.48
CA GLU A 259 31.34 24.58 9.85
C GLU A 259 30.63 23.99 8.62
N VAL A 260 30.41 24.78 7.57
CA VAL A 260 29.81 24.28 6.32
C VAL A 260 30.70 23.22 5.66
N ALA A 261 32.02 23.40 5.68
CA ALA A 261 32.95 22.41 5.17
C ALA A 261 32.90 21.10 5.98
N ASP A 262 32.82 21.19 7.30
CA ASP A 262 32.68 20.03 8.19
C ASP A 262 31.34 19.30 7.97
N LEU A 263 30.22 20.03 7.93
CA LEU A 263 28.90 19.47 7.64
C LEU A 263 28.85 18.76 6.28
N LYS A 264 29.52 19.33 5.26
CA LYS A 264 29.63 18.70 3.94
C LYS A 264 30.40 17.38 4.00
N ASN A 265 31.47 17.31 4.80
CA ASN A 265 32.22 16.07 5.01
C ASN A 265 31.41 15.03 5.80
N GLN A 266 30.68 15.45 6.83
CA GLN A 266 29.78 14.58 7.57
C GLN A 266 28.67 14.02 6.68
N LEU A 267 28.07 14.86 5.82
CA LEU A 267 27.05 14.46 4.86
C LEU A 267 27.60 13.42 3.87
N ALA A 268 28.79 13.67 3.29
CA ALA A 268 29.44 12.72 2.39
C ALA A 268 29.71 11.36 3.06
N LYS A 269 30.12 11.37 4.34
CA LYS A 269 30.31 10.15 5.12
C LYS A 269 28.98 9.41 5.34
N LYS A 270 27.92 10.12 5.73
CA LYS A 270 26.59 9.53 5.95
C LYS A 270 25.98 8.97 4.67
N VAL A 271 26.17 9.63 3.53
CA VAL A 271 25.75 9.12 2.22
C VAL A 271 26.47 7.81 1.90
N LYS A 272 27.78 7.72 2.17
CA LYS A 272 28.54 6.48 2.00
C LYS A 272 28.04 5.36 2.92
N ASP A 273 27.82 5.65 4.21
CA ASP A 273 27.29 4.68 5.16
C ASP A 273 25.91 4.14 4.70
N LEU A 274 25.07 4.98 4.09
CA LEU A 274 23.75 4.61 3.56
C LEU A 274 23.86 3.71 2.33
N ILE A 275 24.77 4.03 1.40
CA ILE A 275 25.05 3.20 0.22
C ILE A 275 25.54 1.80 0.66
N ASP A 276 26.45 1.75 1.63
CA ASP A 276 26.98 0.48 2.16
C ASP A 276 25.87 -0.33 2.85
N ALA A 277 25.00 0.30 3.64
CA ALA A 277 23.86 -0.36 4.27
C ALA A 277 22.83 -0.90 3.25
N ASN A 278 22.53 -0.14 2.19
CA ASN A 278 21.65 -0.60 1.12
C ASN A 278 22.22 -1.81 0.39
N ALA A 279 23.55 -1.85 0.17
CA ALA A 279 24.21 -3.01 -0.40
C ALA A 279 24.09 -4.27 0.50
N GLU A 280 24.08 -4.10 1.83
CA GLU A 280 23.82 -5.21 2.77
C GLU A 280 22.36 -5.67 2.75
N ILE A 281 21.39 -4.75 2.67
CA ILE A 281 19.96 -5.08 2.55
C ILE A 281 19.72 -5.97 1.32
N VAL A 282 20.24 -5.59 0.15
CA VAL A 282 20.10 -6.38 -1.09
C VAL A 282 20.71 -7.79 -0.95
N LYS A 283 21.83 -7.92 -0.24
CA LYS A 283 22.43 -9.23 0.07
C LYS A 283 21.51 -10.06 0.97
N HIS A 284 20.94 -9.46 2.01
CA HIS A 284 20.01 -10.15 2.91
C HIS A 284 18.72 -10.56 2.22
N GLU A 285 18.15 -9.72 1.36
CA GLU A 285 16.97 -10.06 0.55
C GLU A 285 17.23 -11.26 -0.37
N THR A 286 18.41 -11.28 -1.02
CA THR A 286 18.83 -12.39 -1.85
C THR A 286 18.96 -13.68 -1.02
N SER A 287 19.53 -13.58 0.19
CA SER A 287 19.64 -14.71 1.12
C SER A 287 18.26 -15.22 1.56
N ILE A 288 17.34 -14.33 1.94
CA ILE A 288 15.95 -14.67 2.31
C ILE A 288 15.24 -15.36 1.14
N LYS A 289 15.40 -14.87 -0.09
CA LYS A 289 14.81 -15.49 -1.28
C LYS A 289 15.34 -16.91 -1.51
N ASN A 290 16.64 -17.13 -1.32
CA ASN A 290 17.24 -18.45 -1.44
C ASN A 290 16.77 -19.39 -0.32
N GLN A 291 16.71 -18.93 0.92
CA GLN A 291 16.18 -19.70 2.05
C GLN A 291 14.71 -20.06 1.87
N LYS A 292 13.88 -19.15 1.34
CA LYS A 292 12.48 -19.46 0.99
C LYS A 292 12.38 -20.57 -0.05
N LYS A 293 13.21 -20.53 -1.10
CA LYS A 293 13.29 -21.62 -2.10
C LYS A 293 13.68 -22.94 -1.46
N GLU A 294 14.69 -22.95 -0.59
CA GLU A 294 15.10 -24.16 0.13
C GLU A 294 13.96 -24.70 0.99
N ILE A 295 13.24 -23.83 1.72
CA ILE A 295 12.08 -24.23 2.52
C ILE A 295 11.00 -24.85 1.64
N ASP A 296 10.72 -24.28 0.48
CA ASP A 296 9.71 -24.81 -0.44
C ASP A 296 10.15 -26.15 -1.07
N ASP A 297 11.43 -26.29 -1.40
CA ASP A 297 12.02 -27.56 -1.84
C ASP A 297 11.95 -28.62 -0.74
N TRP A 298 12.23 -28.25 0.51
CA TRP A 298 12.09 -29.13 1.67
C TRP A 298 10.64 -29.49 1.95
N LYS A 299 9.69 -28.56 1.81
CA LYS A 299 8.24 -28.85 1.93
C LYS A 299 7.79 -29.81 0.82
N LYS A 300 8.29 -29.62 -0.40
CA LYS A 300 8.00 -30.52 -1.52
C LYS A 300 8.56 -31.91 -1.26
N LYS A 301 9.84 -32.02 -0.87
CA LYS A 301 10.45 -33.29 -0.46
C LYS A 301 9.72 -33.94 0.71
N TYR A 302 9.33 -33.16 1.71
CA TYR A 302 8.56 -33.66 2.85
C TYR A 302 7.20 -34.20 2.40
N LYS A 303 6.51 -33.50 1.48
CA LYS A 303 5.26 -33.95 0.88
C LYS A 303 5.47 -35.20 0.03
N ASP A 304 6.49 -35.26 -0.81
CA ASP A 304 6.81 -36.41 -1.67
C ASP A 304 7.25 -37.62 -0.83
N CYS A 305 7.88 -37.41 0.34
CA CYS A 305 8.19 -38.48 1.31
C CYS A 305 6.98 -38.89 2.16
N MET A 306 5.97 -38.03 2.30
CA MET A 306 4.71 -38.31 3.00
C MET A 306 3.60 -38.81 2.07
N ASP A 307 3.80 -38.77 0.74
CA ASP A 307 2.80 -39.14 -0.26
C ASP A 307 3.45 -39.90 -1.44
N PRO A 308 3.65 -41.23 -1.32
CA PRO A 308 3.77 -42.08 -2.50
C PRO A 308 2.40 -42.65 -2.93
N ASP A 309 1.34 -42.52 -2.13
CA ASP A 309 -0.03 -42.90 -2.47
C ASP A 309 -1.00 -42.35 -1.41
N GLY A 310 -2.11 -41.74 -1.83
CA GLY A 310 -3.32 -41.55 -1.00
C GLY A 310 -3.99 -42.86 -0.56
N ARG A 311 -3.18 -43.89 -0.31
CA ARG A 311 -3.47 -45.12 0.40
C ARG A 311 -2.64 -45.06 1.67
N GLY A 312 -3.22 -44.45 2.70
CA GLY A 312 -2.78 -44.65 4.08
C GLY A 312 -2.44 -46.12 4.25
N GLY A 313 -1.21 -46.38 4.68
CA GLY A 313 -0.52 -47.65 4.47
C GLY A 313 -1.45 -48.84 4.60
N ASN A 314 -1.42 -49.70 3.58
CA ASN A 314 -2.13 -50.96 3.45
C ASN A 314 -2.35 -51.65 4.81
N SER A 315 -3.39 -51.22 5.54
CA SER A 315 -3.89 -51.91 6.72
C SER A 315 -4.92 -52.88 6.19
N ASN A 316 -4.46 -53.83 5.37
CA ASN A 316 -5.14 -55.10 5.21
C ASN A 316 -5.10 -55.93 6.52
N ARG A 317 -4.68 -55.30 7.62
CA ARG A 317 -4.71 -55.83 8.98
C ARG A 317 -6.03 -55.42 9.59
N ALA A 318 -6.82 -56.44 9.93
CA ALA A 318 -7.91 -56.26 10.85
C ALA A 318 -7.34 -55.73 12.18
N PHE A 319 -7.97 -54.70 12.73
CA PHE A 319 -7.68 -54.24 14.08
C PHE A 319 -8.80 -54.71 14.99
N ASP A 320 -8.41 -55.29 16.12
CA ASP A 320 -9.33 -55.73 17.17
C ASP A 320 -8.82 -55.18 18.51
N GLY A 321 -9.74 -54.56 19.24
CA GLY A 321 -9.50 -53.86 20.49
C GLY A 321 -10.78 -53.71 21.28
N LYS A 322 -10.67 -52.98 22.39
CA LYS A 322 -11.75 -52.74 23.34
C LYS A 322 -11.71 -51.30 23.84
N ILE A 323 -12.88 -50.82 24.23
CA ILE A 323 -13.00 -49.54 24.92
C ILE A 323 -12.56 -49.70 26.37
N THR A 324 -11.58 -48.92 26.80
CA THR A 324 -11.08 -48.92 28.18
C THR A 324 -11.75 -47.87 29.05
N LYS A 325 -11.99 -46.67 28.50
CA LYS A 325 -12.61 -45.54 29.18
C LYS A 325 -13.47 -44.75 28.20
N ILE A 326 -14.50 -44.10 28.72
CA ILE A 326 -15.42 -43.27 27.95
C ILE A 326 -15.60 -41.95 28.68
N ASN A 327 -15.64 -40.87 27.92
CA ASN A 327 -16.06 -39.57 28.40
C ASN A 327 -17.28 -39.11 27.56
N TYR A 328 -18.46 -39.16 28.17
CA TYR A 328 -19.72 -38.81 27.50
C TYR A 328 -19.86 -37.30 27.28
N ASP A 329 -19.28 -36.48 28.16
CA ASP A 329 -19.37 -35.01 28.06
C ASP A 329 -18.65 -34.47 26.81
N PHE A 330 -17.58 -35.14 26.41
CA PHE A 330 -16.73 -34.75 25.27
C PHE A 330 -16.79 -35.72 24.08
N ASN A 331 -17.73 -36.68 24.10
CA ASN A 331 -17.94 -37.66 23.02
C ASN A 331 -16.67 -38.39 22.54
N TYR A 332 -15.78 -38.78 23.46
CA TYR A 332 -14.60 -39.58 23.10
C TYR A 332 -14.46 -40.84 23.93
N VAL A 333 -13.78 -41.81 23.34
CA VAL A 333 -13.45 -43.12 23.93
C VAL A 333 -11.95 -43.35 23.88
N VAL A 334 -11.44 -44.10 24.84
CA VAL A 334 -10.04 -44.54 24.89
C VAL A 334 -9.98 -46.02 24.52
N LEU A 335 -9.23 -46.35 23.48
CA LEU A 335 -9.07 -47.70 22.95
C LEU A 335 -7.81 -48.35 23.52
N ASP A 336 -7.85 -49.65 23.83
CA ASP A 336 -6.69 -50.46 24.27
C ASP A 336 -5.67 -50.79 23.15
N ILE A 337 -5.73 -50.02 22.07
CA ILE A 337 -4.94 -50.18 20.86
C ILE A 337 -4.32 -48.83 20.49
N GLY A 338 -3.02 -48.80 20.23
CA GLY A 338 -2.26 -47.57 19.98
C GLY A 338 -1.14 -47.76 18.95
N GLY A 339 -0.08 -46.97 19.10
CA GLY A 339 1.07 -46.93 18.20
C GLY A 339 1.82 -48.25 18.09
N ASP A 340 1.85 -49.06 19.16
CA ASP A 340 2.45 -50.41 19.14
C ASP A 340 1.79 -51.34 18.12
N LYS A 341 0.49 -51.14 17.86
CA LYS A 341 -0.27 -51.87 16.82
C LYS A 341 -0.26 -51.16 15.46
N LYS A 342 0.44 -50.02 15.33
CA LYS A 342 0.52 -49.21 14.11
C LYS A 342 -0.84 -48.79 13.55
N ILE A 343 -1.76 -48.37 14.42
CA ILE A 343 -3.05 -47.84 13.98
C ILE A 343 -2.84 -46.48 13.31
N PRO A 344 -3.42 -46.24 12.13
CA PRO A 344 -3.32 -44.95 11.46
C PRO A 344 -4.22 -43.90 12.13
N MET A 345 -3.75 -42.65 12.10
CA MET A 345 -4.54 -41.50 12.53
C MET A 345 -5.74 -41.34 11.59
N HIS A 346 -6.90 -40.90 12.11
CA HIS A 346 -8.16 -40.76 11.39
C HIS A 346 -8.81 -42.07 10.91
N LEU A 347 -8.32 -43.25 11.34
CA LEU A 347 -8.99 -44.52 11.08
C LEU A 347 -10.39 -44.52 11.70
N THR A 348 -11.40 -44.92 10.92
CA THR A 348 -12.77 -45.12 11.41
C THR A 348 -12.98 -46.59 11.74
N MET A 349 -13.38 -46.88 12.98
CA MET A 349 -13.59 -48.22 13.51
C MET A 349 -15.04 -48.42 13.96
N THR A 350 -15.52 -49.66 13.93
CA THR A 350 -16.88 -50.02 14.36
C THR A 350 -16.86 -50.58 15.77
N VAL A 351 -17.75 -50.09 16.63
CA VAL A 351 -17.96 -50.57 18.00
C VAL A 351 -19.13 -51.55 18.02
N ALA A 352 -18.93 -52.72 18.60
CA ALA A 352 -19.93 -53.78 18.71
C ALA A 352 -20.01 -54.37 20.13
N ARG A 353 -21.23 -54.71 20.55
CA ARG A 353 -21.54 -55.38 21.82
C ARG A 353 -22.31 -56.66 21.52
N HIS A 354 -21.81 -57.81 21.94
CA HIS A 354 -22.44 -59.12 21.65
C HIS A 354 -22.84 -59.33 20.17
N GLN A 355 -21.98 -58.90 19.23
CA GLN A 355 -22.22 -58.92 17.76
C GLN A 355 -23.22 -57.88 17.24
N GLU A 356 -23.86 -57.09 18.10
CA GLU A 356 -24.70 -55.97 17.68
C GLU A 356 -23.87 -54.71 17.46
N TYR A 357 -24.14 -54.02 16.36
CA TYR A 357 -23.56 -52.72 16.05
C TYR A 357 -24.05 -51.64 17.03
N ILE A 358 -23.13 -50.91 17.66
CA ILE A 358 -23.45 -49.81 18.59
C ILE A 358 -23.18 -48.45 17.95
N CYS A 359 -21.94 -48.19 17.52
CA CYS A 359 -21.56 -46.93 16.89
C CYS A 359 -20.27 -47.03 16.06
N GLN A 360 -19.88 -45.94 15.39
CA GLN A 360 -18.55 -45.79 14.79
C GLN A 360 -17.74 -44.74 15.55
N VAL A 361 -16.42 -44.96 15.59
CA VAL A 361 -15.46 -44.07 16.25
C VAL A 361 -14.32 -43.73 15.29
N ARG A 362 -13.78 -42.51 15.37
CA ARG A 362 -12.65 -42.05 14.55
C ARG A 362 -11.44 -41.73 15.42
N VAL A 363 -10.29 -42.33 15.14
CA VAL A 363 -9.05 -42.10 15.89
C VAL A 363 -8.55 -40.66 15.70
N THR A 364 -8.43 -39.90 16.78
CA THR A 364 -7.98 -38.49 16.77
C THR A 364 -6.57 -38.31 17.33
N LYS A 365 -6.16 -39.15 18.29
CA LYS A 365 -4.79 -39.14 18.84
C LYS A 365 -4.31 -40.55 19.12
N ILE A 366 -3.03 -40.80 18.87
CA ILE A 366 -2.40 -42.10 19.08
C ILE A 366 -1.28 -41.93 20.09
N TYR A 367 -1.32 -42.73 21.15
CA TYR A 367 -0.23 -42.90 22.11
C TYR A 367 0.39 -44.29 21.91
N LYS A 368 1.50 -44.57 22.60
CA LYS A 368 2.23 -45.84 22.45
C LYS A 368 1.32 -47.06 22.65
N SER A 369 0.60 -47.12 23.77
CA SER A 369 -0.21 -48.27 24.18
C SER A 369 -1.73 -48.10 24.01
N PHE A 370 -2.22 -46.89 23.70
CA PHE A 370 -3.65 -46.62 23.58
C PHE A 370 -3.92 -45.52 22.54
N ALA A 371 -5.17 -45.38 22.11
CA ALA A 371 -5.61 -44.33 21.20
C ALA A 371 -6.86 -43.64 21.76
N VAL A 372 -7.01 -42.36 21.44
CA VAL A 372 -8.23 -41.60 21.71
C VAL A 372 -9.01 -41.49 20.41
N ALA A 373 -10.28 -41.85 20.46
CA ALA A 373 -11.17 -41.82 19.32
C ALA A 373 -12.45 -41.04 19.65
N GLU A 374 -12.93 -40.26 18.69
CA GLU A 374 -14.18 -39.50 18.77
C GLU A 374 -15.36 -40.36 18.33
N ILE A 375 -16.49 -40.28 19.03
CA ILE A 375 -17.73 -40.99 18.68
C ILE A 375 -18.42 -40.22 17.55
N LEU A 376 -18.70 -40.89 16.42
CA LEU A 376 -19.38 -40.28 15.29
C LEU A 376 -20.90 -40.22 15.56
N PRO A 377 -21.52 -39.02 15.66
CA PRO A 377 -22.93 -38.88 16.07
C PRO A 377 -23.91 -39.50 15.08
N ASP A 378 -23.64 -39.34 13.78
CA ASP A 378 -24.54 -39.75 12.69
C ASP A 378 -24.68 -41.27 12.55
N MET A 379 -23.79 -42.03 13.20
CA MET A 379 -23.64 -43.47 13.04
C MET A 379 -23.84 -44.19 14.37
N LYS A 380 -24.74 -43.70 15.25
CA LYS A 380 -24.97 -44.22 16.60
C LYS A 380 -26.33 -44.92 16.73
N LYS A 381 -26.33 -46.20 17.13
CA LYS A 381 -27.54 -46.97 17.54
C LYS A 381 -27.71 -47.05 19.06
N GLY A 382 -26.63 -46.88 19.81
CA GLY A 382 -26.65 -46.88 21.27
C GLY A 382 -25.38 -46.26 21.87
N ASP A 383 -25.35 -46.12 23.19
CA ASP A 383 -24.18 -45.61 23.90
C ASP A 383 -23.11 -46.71 24.08
N PRO A 384 -21.84 -46.45 23.70
CA PRO A 384 -20.76 -47.37 24.00
C PRO A 384 -20.54 -47.45 25.52
N ILE A 385 -20.12 -48.61 26.01
CA ILE A 385 -19.71 -48.84 27.41
C ILE A 385 -18.28 -49.39 27.46
N PRO A 386 -17.57 -49.27 28.60
CA PRO A 386 -16.29 -49.94 28.78
C PRO A 386 -16.39 -51.44 28.48
N ASN A 387 -15.35 -52.00 27.87
CA ASN A 387 -15.23 -53.39 27.40
C ASN A 387 -16.02 -53.75 26.12
N ASP A 388 -16.73 -52.79 25.49
CA ASP A 388 -17.25 -52.99 24.12
C ASP A 388 -16.10 -53.22 23.12
N ARG A 389 -16.33 -54.09 22.13
CA ARG A 389 -15.33 -54.48 21.14
C ARG A 389 -15.25 -53.45 20.01
N VAL A 390 -14.04 -53.09 19.60
CA VAL A 390 -13.78 -52.12 18.53
C VAL A 390 -13.01 -52.81 17.41
N VAL A 391 -13.61 -52.84 16.22
CA VAL A 391 -13.11 -53.60 15.08
C VAL A 391 -13.00 -52.73 13.84
N TYR A 392 -11.92 -52.91 13.10
CA TYR A 392 -11.79 -52.44 11.72
C TYR A 392 -11.55 -53.64 10.81
N LEU A 393 -12.40 -53.80 9.79
CA LEU A 393 -12.25 -54.78 8.72
C LEU A 393 -12.07 -54.02 7.41
N PRO A 394 -10.97 -54.23 6.67
CA PRO A 394 -10.81 -53.64 5.34
C PRO A 394 -11.87 -54.19 4.38
N ALA A 395 -12.42 -53.35 3.51
CA ALA A 395 -13.40 -53.78 2.51
C ALA A 395 -12.71 -54.69 1.48
N GLY A 396 -12.92 -56.01 1.59
CA GLY A 396 -12.35 -57.00 0.67
C GLY A 396 -11.71 -58.25 1.32
N SER A 397 -11.78 -58.42 2.64
CA SER A 397 -11.39 -59.65 3.35
C SER A 397 -12.55 -60.62 3.58
#